data_AF-A0A7V2HDI4-F1
#
_entry.id   AF-A0A7V2HDI4-F1
#
_cell.length_a   1.000
_cell.length_b   1.000
_cell.length_c   1.000
_cell.angle_alpha   90.00
_cell.angle_beta   90.00
_cell.angle_gamma   90.00
#
_symmetry.space_group_name_H-M   'P 1'
#
loop_
_entity.id
_entity.type
_entity.pdbx_description
1 polymer ?
#
loop_
_entity_poly.entity_id
_entity_poly.type
_entity_poly.pdbx_seq_one_letter_code
_entity_poly.pdbx_strand_id
1 'polypeptide(L)' 'MSDFSFVKDQAGRVRGLWVQRLEDAKDRVFLMTLFMRGGLSSGEISTGFRVVANKFDSNGGYFVMLGSTPAPGE' A
#
# COMPACT_ATOMS: atom_id res chain seq x y z
N MET A 1 3.81 15.55 -8.38
CA MET A 1 3.18 15.17 -7.10
C MET A 1 3.01 13.66 -7.14
N SER A 2 3.36 12.94 -6.08
CA SER A 2 3.34 11.47 -6.12
C SER A 2 1.89 10.97 -6.02
N ASP A 3 1.40 10.29 -7.05
CA ASP A 3 0.04 9.74 -7.13
C ASP A 3 -0.08 8.48 -6.26
N PHE A 4 -0.19 8.68 -4.96
CA PHE A 4 -0.48 7.62 -4.00
C PHE A 4 -1.63 7.99 -3.06
N SER A 5 -2.27 6.99 -2.47
CA SER A 5 -3.34 7.19 -1.48
C SER A 5 -3.30 6.09 -0.43
N PHE A 6 -3.40 6.46 0.85
CA PHE A 6 -3.50 5.48 1.93
C PHE A 6 -4.86 4.81 1.92
N VAL A 7 -4.87 3.49 2.01
CA VAL A 7 -6.09 2.73 2.23
C VAL A 7 -6.21 2.46 3.72
N LYS A 8 -7.32 2.90 4.30
CA LYS A 8 -7.62 2.77 5.72
C LYS A 8 -8.82 1.85 5.94
N ASP A 9 -8.83 1.14 7.05
CA ASP A 9 -10.04 0.43 7.50
C ASP A 9 -11.06 1.39 8.15
N GLN A 10 -12.21 0.84 8.58
CA GLN A 10 -13.26 1.61 9.26
C GLN A 10 -12.81 2.21 10.61
N ALA A 11 -11.76 1.66 11.22
CA ALA A 11 -11.16 2.19 12.44
C ALA A 11 -10.07 3.25 12.14
N GLY A 12 -9.87 3.63 10.87
CA GLY A 12 -8.91 4.62 10.44
C GLY A 12 -7.46 4.12 10.36
N ARG A 13 -7.22 2.81 10.55
CA ARG A 13 -5.88 2.22 10.51
C ARG A 13 -5.45 1.98 9.07
N VAL A 14 -4.20 2.33 8.75
CA VAL A 14 -3.66 2.11 7.41
C VAL A 14 -3.47 0.61 7.17
N ARG A 15 -4.10 0.10 6.12
CA ARG A 15 -4.01 -1.31 5.68
C ARG A 15 -3.08 -1.49 4.48
N GLY A 16 -2.88 -0.42 3.71
CA GLY A 16 -2.08 -0.46 2.51
C GLY A 16 -1.98 0.91 1.81
N LEU A 17 -1.39 0.89 0.62
CA LEU A 17 -1.19 2.04 -0.24
C LEU A 17 -1.68 1.74 -1.65
N TRP A 18 -2.46 2.64 -2.22
CA TRP A 18 -2.64 2.72 -3.66
C TRP A 18 -1.49 3.52 -4.26
N VAL A 19 -0.87 2.97 -5.30
CA VAL A 19 0.26 3.60 -6.00
C VAL A 19 0.05 3.46 -7.51
N GLN A 20 0.13 4.55 -8.25
CA GLN A 20 -0.14 4.55 -9.69
C GLN A 20 0.96 3.82 -10.50
N ARG A 21 2.23 3.97 -10.09
CA ARG A 21 3.41 3.48 -10.84
C ARG A 21 3.96 2.19 -10.23
N LEU A 22 4.28 1.21 -11.08
CA LEU A 22 4.84 -0.08 -10.64
C LEU A 22 6.20 0.05 -9.96
N GLU A 23 7.04 0.96 -10.44
CA GLU A 23 8.38 1.20 -9.89
C GLU A 23 8.29 1.66 -8.43
N ASP A 24 7.42 2.64 -8.17
CA ASP A 24 7.13 3.13 -6.82
C ASP A 24 6.52 2.03 -5.94
N ALA A 25 5.65 1.19 -6.50
CA ALA A 25 5.05 0.06 -5.77
C ALA A 25 6.06 -1.06 -5.45
N LYS A 26 7.24 -1.07 -6.07
CA LYS A 26 8.34 -2.01 -5.79
C LYS A 26 9.46 -1.37 -4.98
N ASP A 27 9.52 -0.05 -4.90
CA ASP A 27 10.52 0.66 -4.13
C ASP A 27 10.23 0.53 -2.62
N ARG A 28 10.96 -0.38 -1.98
CA ARG A 28 10.84 -0.63 -0.55
C ARG A 28 11.12 0.61 0.30
N VAL A 29 12.09 1.44 -0.06
CA VAL A 29 12.46 2.61 0.75
C VAL A 29 11.36 3.67 0.66
N PHE A 30 10.84 3.88 -0.55
CA PHE A 30 9.68 4.76 -0.78
C PHE A 30 8.46 4.29 0.03
N LEU A 31 8.09 3.01 -0.09
CA LEU A 31 6.94 2.45 0.60
C LEU A 31 7.08 2.50 2.12
N MET A 32 8.24 2.16 2.67
CA MET A 32 8.51 2.26 4.11
C MET A 32 8.35 3.71 4.60
N THR A 33 8.86 4.68 3.83
CA THR A 33 8.71 6.11 4.14
C THR A 33 7.24 6.53 4.17
N LEU A 34 6.45 6.10 3.19
CA LEU A 34 5.02 6.39 3.16
C LEU A 34 4.27 5.73 4.32
N PHE A 35 4.51 4.45 4.61
CA PHE A 35 3.84 3.77 5.71
C PHE A 35 4.14 4.38 7.07
N MET A 36 5.40 4.79 7.32
CA MET A 36 5.75 5.54 8.53
C MET A 36 5.02 6.89 8.60
N ARG A 37 4.91 7.63 7.48
CA ARG A 37 4.10 8.87 7.43
C ARG A 37 2.61 8.61 7.64
N GLY A 38 2.12 7.43 7.24
CA GLY A 38 0.76 6.96 7.49
C GLY A 38 0.49 6.54 8.95
N GLY A 39 1.51 6.56 9.81
CA GLY A 39 1.40 6.24 11.23
C GLY A 39 1.52 4.74 11.56
N LEU A 40 2.01 3.92 10.62
CA LEU A 40 2.31 2.51 10.89
C LEU A 40 3.61 2.36 11.66
N SER A 41 3.63 1.43 12.60
CA SER A 41 4.84 1.10 13.34
C SER A 41 5.81 0.30 12.47
N SER A 42 7.12 0.46 12.71
CA SER A 42 8.15 -0.28 11.99
C SER A 42 8.02 -1.81 12.13
N GLY A 43 7.44 -2.29 13.23
CA GLY A 43 7.16 -3.70 13.47
C GLY A 43 6.13 -4.28 12.49
N GLU A 44 5.07 -3.53 12.18
CA GLU A 44 4.03 -3.96 11.22
C GLU A 44 4.54 -3.98 9.77
N ILE A 45 5.54 -3.15 9.46
CA ILE A 45 6.16 -3.09 8.14
C ILE A 45 7.19 -4.22 7.93
N SER A 46 7.78 -4.73 9.02
CA SER A 46 8.83 -5.76 8.98
C SER A 46 8.37 -7.12 8.46
N THR A 47 7.07 -7.39 8.46
CA THR A 47 6.47 -8.63 7.95
C THR A 47 6.49 -8.75 6.43
N GLY A 48 6.96 -7.71 5.73
CA GLY A 48 6.98 -7.64 4.26
C GLY A 48 5.67 -7.11 3.68
N PHE A 49 5.70 -6.81 2.38
CA PHE A 49 4.56 -6.31 1.62
C PHE A 49 4.35 -7.11 0.35
N ARG A 50 3.11 -7.14 -0.13
CA ARG A 50 2.74 -7.71 -1.43
C ARG A 50 2.17 -6.61 -2.31
N VAL A 51 2.47 -6.69 -3.60
CA VAL A 51 1.98 -5.76 -4.62
C VAL A 51 0.95 -6.48 -5.48
N VAL A 52 -0.25 -5.94 -5.57
CA VAL A 52 -1.36 -6.51 -6.34
C VAL A 52 -1.80 -5.47 -7.36
N ALA A 53 -1.88 -5.84 -8.65
CA ALA A 53 -2.39 -4.93 -9.67
C ALA A 53 -3.88 -4.66 -9.45
N ASN A 54 -4.30 -3.40 -9.57
CA ASN A 54 -5.71 -3.06 -9.57
C ASN A 54 -6.37 -3.63 -10.83
N LYS A 55 -7.35 -4.53 -10.65
CA LYS A 55 -8.12 -5.08 -11.76
C LYS A 55 -9.49 -4.39 -11.95
N PHE A 56 -9.84 -3.46 -11.06
CA PHE A 56 -11.19 -2.90 -10.96
C PHE A 56 -11.29 -1.42 -11.37
N ASP A 57 -10.17 -0.70 -11.47
CA ASP A 57 -10.13 0.72 -11.87
C ASP A 57 -9.56 0.87 -13.30
N SER A 58 -10.24 1.63 -14.14
CA SER A 58 -9.78 2.00 -15.49
C SER A 58 -8.52 2.88 -15.48
N ASN A 59 -8.26 3.57 -14.36
CA ASN A 59 -6.99 4.28 -14.15
C ASN A 59 -5.84 3.35 -13.77
N GLY A 60 -6.11 2.08 -13.43
CA GLY A 60 -5.10 1.08 -13.11
C GLY A 60 -4.40 1.30 -11.76
N GLY A 61 -3.11 0.95 -11.70
CA GLY A 61 -2.27 1.09 -10.51
C GLY A 61 -2.08 -0.20 -9.71
N TYR A 62 -1.48 -0.07 -8.54
CA TYR A 62 -1.03 -1.17 -7.71
C TYR A 62 -1.39 -0.94 -6.24
N PHE A 63 -1.96 -1.96 -5.62
CA PHE A 63 -2.21 -2.01 -4.20
C PHE A 63 -1.03 -2.65 -3.49
N VAL A 64 -0.42 -1.91 -2.57
CA VAL A 64 0.64 -2.40 -1.70
C VAL A 64 0.03 -2.76 -0.36
N MET A 65 0.04 -4.06 -0.04
CA MET A 65 -0.52 -4.63 1.18
C MET A 65 0.56 -4.90 2.19
N LEU A 66 0.25 -4.65 3.47
CA LEU A 66 1.11 -5.05 4.58
C LEU A 66 0.68 -6.41 5.13
N GLY A 67 1.65 -7.32 5.28
CA GLY A 67 1.45 -8.64 5.87
C GLY A 67 0.53 -9.55 5.04
N SER A 68 -0.31 -10.32 5.73
CA SER A 68 -1.21 -11.34 5.15
C SER A 68 -2.63 -10.84 4.87
N THR A 69 -2.87 -9.53 4.91
CA THR A 69 -4.20 -8.95 4.67
C THR A 69 -4.64 -9.21 3.21
N PRO A 70 -5.86 -9.70 2.96
CA PRO A 70 -6.37 -9.84 1.60
C PRO A 70 -6.53 -8.48 0.91
N ALA A 71 -6.29 -8.43 -0.40
CA ALA A 71 -6.54 -7.23 -1.18
C ALA A 71 -8.05 -6.93 -1.21
N PRO A 72 -8.47 -5.67 -1.32
CA PRO A 72 -9.84 -5.36 -1.69
C PRO A 72 -10.21 -6.10 -2.99
N GLY A 73 -11.07 -7.12 -2.88
CA GLY A 73 -11.51 -7.96 -4.01
C GLY A 73 -10.79 -9.30 -4.20
N GLU A 74 -9.86 -9.70 -3.31
CA GLU A 74 -9.46 -11.12 -3.09
C GLU A 74 -10.40 -11.80 -2.09
#